data_AF-A0A317D9F9-F1
#
_entry.id   AF-A0A317D9F9-F1
#
_cell.length_a   1.000
_cell.length_b   1.000
_cell.length_c   1.000
_cell.angle_alpha   90.00
_cell.angle_beta   90.00
_cell.angle_gamma   90.00
#
_symmetry.space_group_name_H-M   'P 1'
#
loop_
_entity.id
_entity.type
_entity.pdbx_description
1 polymer ?
#
loop_
_entity_poly.entity_id
_entity_poly.type
_entity_poly.pdbx_seq_one_letter_code
_entity_poly.pdbx_strand_id
1 'polypeptide(L)'
;MTDGAMLNYCGRYPAAMPVPRSLRERFDDPAFWQTFFLDAEGAARVPDATVELPVGGGCQVVLEVQGRYDSYELGIRTPTSDGVRSIGWDDMAHWHPFAFRWWELDFICRAVAALDPLMPHPGPTLVLLCRFVSVHDDDDVEQIASTMHKVFESLRPAGWARYWPNVTDWLSRRDFRGRGVSWTRDQPGNLYAVQEADNDYPFYSMRAQPTDDPAGFPYDEWRHLLLAAGNTLGV
;
A
#
# COMPACT_ATOMS: atom_id res chain seq x y z
N MET A 1 22.74 47.17 26.74
CA MET A 1 21.94 46.01 27.15
C MET A 1 20.88 45.80 26.08
N THR A 2 21.25 44.99 25.10
CA THR A 2 20.49 44.67 23.90
C THR A 2 19.72 43.39 24.19
N ASP A 3 18.39 43.50 24.24
CA ASP A 3 17.50 42.35 24.39
C ASP A 3 17.30 41.72 23.01
N GLY A 4 17.83 40.50 22.85
CA GLY A 4 17.80 39.73 21.63
C GLY A 4 16.47 39.00 21.49
N ALA A 5 15.73 39.34 20.44
CA ALA A 5 14.54 38.61 20.03
C ALA A 5 14.91 37.16 19.67
N MET A 6 14.46 36.20 20.50
CA MET A 6 14.36 34.80 20.12
C MET A 6 13.27 34.66 19.05
N LEU A 7 13.68 34.64 17.79
CA LEU A 7 12.90 34.04 16.72
C LEU A 7 12.92 32.52 16.92
N ASN A 8 11.91 32.00 17.62
CA ASN A 8 11.65 30.57 17.63
C ASN A 8 11.24 30.16 16.21
N TYR A 9 12.20 29.54 15.55
CA TYR A 9 12.10 28.83 14.29
C TYR A 9 11.02 27.75 14.43
N CYS A 10 9.77 28.09 14.09
CA CYS A 10 8.78 27.09 13.71
C CYS A 10 9.30 26.44 12.43
N GLY A 11 10.07 25.37 12.59
CA GLY A 11 10.40 24.44 11.52
C GLY A 11 9.10 23.89 10.96
N ARG A 12 8.56 24.55 9.94
CA ARG A 12 7.63 23.93 9.01
C ARG A 12 8.39 22.75 8.43
N TYR A 13 8.07 21.54 8.87
CA TYR A 13 8.32 20.35 8.07
C TYR A 13 7.84 20.67 6.64
N PRO A 14 8.63 20.42 5.59
CA PRO A 14 8.11 20.56 4.24
C PRO A 14 6.83 19.73 4.18
N ALA A 15 5.75 20.36 3.70
CA ALA A 15 4.48 19.67 3.47
C ALA A 15 4.78 18.34 2.79
N ALA A 16 4.24 17.24 3.33
CA ALA A 16 4.38 15.90 2.76
C ALA A 16 4.29 16.03 1.24
N MET A 17 5.36 15.68 0.53
CA MET A 17 5.36 15.83 -0.91
C MET A 17 4.51 14.67 -1.43
N PRO A 18 3.30 14.94 -1.97
CA PRO A 18 2.49 13.89 -2.59
C PRO A 18 3.27 13.26 -3.73
N VAL A 19 2.80 12.10 -4.20
CA VAL A 19 3.35 11.30 -5.32
C VAL A 19 4.23 12.15 -6.25
N PRO A 20 5.55 11.88 -6.34
CA PRO A 20 6.47 12.73 -7.08
C PRO A 20 5.94 13.01 -8.49
N ARG A 21 6.05 14.26 -8.94
CA ARG A 21 5.54 14.66 -10.27
C ARG A 21 6.06 13.75 -11.38
N SER A 22 7.34 13.36 -11.29
CA SER A 22 7.98 12.43 -12.21
C SER A 22 7.31 11.05 -12.28
N LEU A 23 6.71 10.58 -11.18
CA LEU A 23 5.94 9.34 -11.15
C LEU A 23 4.52 9.55 -11.65
N ARG A 24 3.87 10.68 -11.30
CA ARG A 24 2.51 10.99 -11.78
C ARG A 24 2.44 11.16 -13.29
N GLU A 25 3.44 11.80 -13.89
CA GLU A 25 3.55 11.93 -15.36
C GLU A 25 3.66 10.56 -16.06
N ARG A 26 3.96 9.48 -15.33
CA ARG A 26 4.02 8.10 -15.84
C ARG A 26 2.70 7.36 -15.70
N PHE A 27 1.70 7.89 -14.99
CA PHE A 27 0.39 7.23 -14.88
C PHE A 27 -0.37 7.21 -16.21
N ASP A 28 -0.05 8.13 -17.12
CA ASP A 28 -0.56 8.12 -18.49
C ASP A 28 0.26 7.21 -19.43
N ASP A 29 1.37 6.63 -18.94
CA ASP A 29 2.23 5.73 -19.71
C ASP A 29 1.77 4.27 -19.54
N PRO A 30 1.17 3.64 -20.55
CA PRO A 30 0.78 2.23 -20.47
C PRO A 30 1.95 1.28 -20.21
N ALA A 31 3.16 1.64 -20.65
CA ALA A 31 4.34 0.81 -20.41
C ALA A 31 4.72 0.79 -18.93
N PHE A 32 4.51 1.89 -18.21
CA PHE A 32 4.73 1.94 -16.77
C PHE A 32 3.84 0.93 -16.03
N TRP A 33 2.53 0.92 -16.31
CA TRP A 33 1.62 -0.02 -15.66
C TRP A 33 1.85 -1.48 -16.05
N GLN A 34 2.27 -1.74 -17.29
CA GLN A 34 2.64 -3.09 -17.71
C GLN A 34 3.87 -3.61 -16.95
N THR A 35 4.94 -2.79 -16.86
CA THR A 35 6.13 -3.17 -16.10
C THR A 35 5.78 -3.34 -14.62
N PHE A 36 5.02 -2.41 -14.03
CA PHE A 36 4.70 -2.43 -12.61
C PHE A 36 3.88 -3.66 -12.17
N PHE A 37 3.15 -4.33 -13.08
CA PHE A 37 2.28 -5.48 -12.73
C PHE A 37 2.83 -6.85 -13.05
N LEU A 38 3.60 -6.98 -14.14
CA LEU A 38 3.77 -8.27 -14.82
C LEU A 38 5.19 -8.80 -14.75
N ASP A 39 6.14 -7.99 -14.29
CA ASP A 39 7.58 -8.23 -14.44
C ASP A 39 7.87 -8.65 -15.90
N ALA A 40 7.20 -7.99 -16.85
CA ALA A 40 7.13 -8.45 -18.23
C ALA A 40 8.54 -8.47 -18.83
N GLU A 41 8.96 -9.65 -19.29
CA GLU A 41 10.30 -9.87 -19.83
C GLU A 41 10.56 -8.90 -21.01
N GLY A 42 11.61 -8.08 -20.88
CA GLY A 42 11.96 -7.06 -21.88
C GLY A 42 11.25 -5.70 -21.76
N ALA A 43 10.38 -5.50 -20.75
CA ALA A 43 9.82 -4.20 -20.46
C ALA A 43 10.86 -3.24 -19.85
N ALA A 44 10.69 -1.94 -20.06
CA ALA A 44 11.53 -0.93 -19.43
C ALA A 44 11.28 -0.96 -17.91
N ARG A 45 12.35 -1.10 -17.12
CA ARG A 45 12.26 -1.17 -15.65
C ARG A 45 11.52 0.04 -15.09
N VAL A 46 10.78 -0.19 -14.01
CA VAL A 46 10.19 0.90 -13.23
C VAL A 46 11.34 1.78 -12.71
N PRO A 47 11.27 3.11 -12.80
CA PRO A 47 12.29 3.96 -12.19
C PRO A 47 12.25 3.84 -10.67
N ASP A 48 13.41 4.01 -10.03
CA ASP A 48 13.44 4.10 -8.57
C ASP A 48 12.61 5.31 -8.11
N ALA A 49 11.73 5.09 -7.14
CA ALA A 49 10.81 6.11 -6.66
C ALA A 49 10.38 5.84 -5.21
N THR A 50 10.17 6.92 -4.46
CA THR A 50 9.49 6.87 -3.16
C THR A 50 8.16 7.58 -3.28
N VAL A 51 7.08 6.88 -2.96
CA VAL A 51 5.72 7.39 -2.98
C VAL A 51 5.24 7.55 -1.56
N GLU A 52 5.03 8.79 -1.13
CA GLU A 52 4.43 9.09 0.17
C GLU A 52 2.94 9.41 -0.03
N LEU A 53 2.09 8.68 0.68
CA LEU A 53 0.64 8.71 0.57
C LEU A 53 0.05 9.13 1.93
N PRO A 54 -0.17 10.43 2.15
CA PRO A 54 -0.73 10.92 3.41
C PRO A 54 -2.14 10.39 3.64
N VAL A 55 -2.43 9.96 4.86
CA VAL A 55 -3.78 9.53 5.27
C VAL A 55 -4.43 10.43 6.31
N GLY A 56 -3.70 11.45 6.79
CA GLY A 56 -4.17 12.39 7.81
C GLY A 56 -3.34 12.34 9.08
N GLY A 57 -3.48 13.35 9.96
CA GLY A 57 -2.81 13.36 11.27
C GLY A 57 -1.28 13.27 11.24
N GLY A 58 -0.63 13.64 10.12
CA GLY A 58 0.81 13.44 9.92
C GLY A 58 1.22 11.98 9.67
N CYS A 59 0.26 11.07 9.52
CA CYS A 59 0.48 9.68 9.14
C CYS A 59 0.49 9.51 7.62
N GLN A 60 1.29 8.56 7.15
CA GLN A 60 1.40 8.23 5.73
C GLN A 60 1.79 6.78 5.49
N VAL A 61 1.30 6.24 4.38
CA VAL A 61 1.80 5.01 3.77
C VAL A 61 2.94 5.40 2.83
N VAL A 62 4.03 4.64 2.86
CA VAL A 62 5.21 4.87 2.03
C VAL A 62 5.45 3.63 1.17
N LEU A 63 5.54 3.82 -0.14
CA LEU A 63 5.95 2.79 -1.08
C LEU A 63 7.30 3.16 -1.68
N GLU A 64 8.31 2.35 -1.42
CA GLU A 64 9.62 2.46 -2.04
C GLU A 64 9.70 1.46 -3.19
N VAL A 65 9.95 1.98 -4.39
CA VAL A 65 10.15 1.20 -5.61
C VAL A 65 11.63 1.24 -5.95
N GLN A 66 12.28 0.09 -5.91
CA GLN A 66 13.66 -0.12 -6.34
C GLN A 66 13.63 -0.89 -7.65
N GLY A 67 13.22 -0.23 -8.72
CA GLY A 67 12.95 -0.90 -9.99
C GLY A 67 14.21 -1.43 -10.68
N ARG A 68 15.42 -1.04 -10.25
CA ARG A 68 16.65 -1.76 -10.62
C ARG A 68 16.64 -3.23 -10.19
N TYR A 69 16.05 -3.52 -9.03
CA TYR A 69 16.01 -4.83 -8.38
C TYR A 69 14.63 -5.49 -8.45
N ASP A 70 13.65 -4.82 -9.06
CA ASP A 70 12.25 -5.23 -9.05
C ASP A 70 11.74 -5.48 -7.62
N SER A 71 12.19 -4.63 -6.69
CA SER A 71 11.85 -4.71 -5.28
C SER A 71 10.94 -3.56 -4.88
N TYR A 72 9.91 -3.89 -4.11
CA TYR A 72 8.88 -2.96 -3.65
C TYR A 72 8.75 -3.12 -2.15
N GLU A 73 9.09 -2.07 -1.41
CA GLU A 73 8.95 -2.04 0.04
C GLU A 73 7.79 -1.15 0.45
N LEU A 74 6.92 -1.69 1.29
CA LEU A 74 5.77 -1.00 1.85
C LEU A 74 6.05 -0.71 3.32
N GLY A 75 5.92 0.56 3.69
CA GLY A 75 6.07 1.00 5.06
C GLY A 75 5.03 2.03 5.48
N ILE A 76 5.06 2.37 6.76
CA ILE A 76 4.24 3.42 7.35
C ILE A 76 5.13 4.40 8.11
N ARG A 77 4.73 5.66 8.14
CA ARG A 77 5.35 6.69 8.98
C ARG A 77 4.25 7.40 9.76
N THR A 78 4.48 7.56 11.05
CA THR A 78 3.59 8.26 11.97
C THR A 78 4.34 9.42 12.65
N PRO A 79 3.66 10.38 13.28
CA PRO A 79 4.34 11.44 14.03
C PRO A 79 5.21 10.93 15.19
N THR A 80 4.95 9.71 15.67
CA THR A 80 5.65 9.09 16.79
C THR A 80 6.78 8.15 16.36
N SER A 81 6.92 7.85 15.06
CA SER A 81 7.97 6.95 14.56
C SER A 81 9.24 7.71 14.20
N ASP A 82 10.40 7.16 14.56
CA ASP A 82 11.73 7.69 14.20
C ASP A 82 12.11 7.52 12.72
N GLY A 83 11.22 6.95 11.91
CA GLY A 83 11.45 6.66 10.50
C GLY A 83 10.27 5.91 9.85
N VAL A 84 10.47 5.42 8.63
CA VAL A 84 9.52 4.50 7.99
C VAL A 84 9.66 3.12 8.64
N ARG A 85 8.55 2.55 9.08
CA ARG A 85 8.47 1.19 9.60
C ARG A 85 7.92 0.28 8.51
N SER A 86 8.69 -0.76 8.15
CA SER A 86 8.29 -1.73 7.13
C SER A 86 7.07 -2.54 7.58
N ILE A 87 6.14 -2.77 6.66
CA ILE A 87 4.90 -3.55 6.88
C ILE A 87 4.70 -4.66 5.84
N GLY A 88 5.50 -4.65 4.77
CA GLY A 88 5.55 -5.72 3.77
C GLY A 88 6.54 -5.37 2.66
N TRP A 89 6.96 -6.38 1.91
CA TRP A 89 7.82 -6.19 0.73
C TRP A 89 7.60 -7.28 -0.30
N ASP A 90 7.97 -6.98 -1.53
CA ASP A 90 7.89 -7.87 -2.68
C ASP A 90 9.20 -7.74 -3.47
N ASP A 91 10.12 -8.68 -3.28
CA ASP A 91 11.48 -8.68 -3.85
C ASP A 91 11.77 -9.91 -4.73
N MET A 92 10.72 -10.64 -5.12
CA MET A 92 10.77 -11.90 -5.90
C MET A 92 11.55 -13.06 -5.27
N ALA A 93 12.17 -12.89 -4.09
CA ALA A 93 13.06 -13.87 -3.47
C ALA A 93 12.58 -14.34 -2.09
N HIS A 94 12.23 -13.40 -1.20
CA HIS A 94 11.73 -13.67 0.15
C HIS A 94 10.57 -12.73 0.46
N TRP A 95 9.55 -12.73 -0.39
CA TRP A 95 8.45 -11.77 -0.34
C TRP A 95 7.60 -11.90 0.94
N HIS A 96 7.13 -10.78 1.49
CA HIS A 96 6.05 -10.73 2.49
C HIS A 96 5.00 -9.72 2.03
N PRO A 97 4.32 -9.97 0.90
CA PRO A 97 3.52 -8.95 0.26
C PRO A 97 2.23 -8.68 1.04
N PHE A 98 1.67 -9.65 1.78
CA PHE A 98 0.29 -9.54 2.26
C PHE A 98 0.15 -8.74 3.56
N ALA A 99 0.37 -7.43 3.48
CA ALA A 99 0.25 -6.50 4.61
C ALA A 99 -1.20 -6.06 4.88
N PHE A 100 -2.04 -6.01 3.85
CA PHE A 100 -3.41 -5.47 3.94
C PHE A 100 -4.49 -6.56 3.84
N ARG A 101 -5.56 -6.39 4.62
CA ARG A 101 -6.91 -6.82 4.23
C ARG A 101 -7.47 -5.89 3.16
N TRP A 102 -8.39 -6.39 2.32
CA TRP A 102 -9.01 -5.56 1.28
C TRP A 102 -9.66 -4.28 1.85
N TRP A 103 -10.44 -4.40 2.92
CA TRP A 103 -11.11 -3.26 3.53
C TRP A 103 -10.12 -2.22 4.10
N GLU A 104 -8.94 -2.64 4.59
CA GLU A 104 -7.89 -1.72 5.06
C GLU A 104 -7.30 -0.93 3.88
N LEU A 105 -7.02 -1.62 2.76
CA LEU A 105 -6.52 -1.00 1.54
C LEU A 105 -7.52 0.02 0.97
N ASP A 106 -8.79 -0.38 0.83
CA ASP A 106 -9.86 0.50 0.33
C ASP A 106 -9.99 1.76 1.20
N PHE A 107 -10.01 1.56 2.53
CA PHE A 107 -10.11 2.63 3.52
C PHE A 107 -8.94 3.62 3.44
N ILE A 108 -7.71 3.12 3.35
CA ILE A 108 -6.51 3.94 3.17
C ILE A 108 -6.58 4.72 1.86
N CYS A 109 -6.95 4.08 0.74
CA CYS A 109 -7.04 4.75 -0.55
C CYS A 109 -8.07 5.88 -0.54
N ARG A 110 -9.20 5.70 0.15
CA ARG A 110 -10.22 6.73 0.33
C ARG A 110 -9.70 7.90 1.15
N ALA A 111 -8.95 7.64 2.23
CA ALA A 111 -8.35 8.70 3.05
C ALA A 111 -7.32 9.52 2.25
N VAL A 112 -6.50 8.85 1.43
CA VAL A 112 -5.57 9.53 0.50
C VAL A 112 -6.33 10.42 -0.49
N ALA A 113 -7.38 9.90 -1.12
CA ALA A 113 -8.18 10.65 -2.10
C ALA A 113 -8.90 11.86 -1.48
N ALA A 114 -9.26 11.80 -0.19
CA ALA A 114 -9.84 12.92 0.52
C ALA A 114 -8.84 14.07 0.75
N LEU A 115 -7.54 13.77 0.79
CA LEU A 115 -6.46 14.73 1.02
C LEU A 115 -5.81 15.22 -0.28
N ASP A 116 -5.73 14.37 -1.30
CA ASP A 116 -5.13 14.67 -2.59
C ASP A 116 -6.12 14.40 -3.74
N PRO A 117 -6.76 15.45 -4.29
CA PRO A 117 -7.67 15.32 -5.43
C PRO A 117 -7.03 14.76 -6.71
N LEU A 118 -5.70 14.75 -6.81
CA LEU A 118 -4.97 14.17 -7.94
C LEU A 118 -4.80 12.65 -7.81
N MET A 119 -5.17 12.09 -6.66
CA MET A 119 -5.14 10.67 -6.36
C MET A 119 -6.56 10.16 -6.06
N PRO A 120 -7.49 10.22 -7.04
CA PRO A 120 -8.88 9.85 -6.81
C PRO A 120 -9.03 8.38 -6.41
N HIS A 121 -10.11 8.09 -5.69
CA HIS A 121 -10.50 6.73 -5.34
C HIS A 121 -11.85 6.37 -5.99
N PRO A 122 -11.96 5.21 -6.65
CA PRO A 122 -10.88 4.25 -6.91
C PRO A 122 -9.95 4.77 -8.04
N GLY A 123 -8.64 4.47 -7.99
CA GLY A 123 -7.65 5.10 -8.89
C GLY A 123 -6.19 4.68 -8.64
N PRO A 124 -5.18 5.50 -9.01
CA PRO A 124 -3.77 5.11 -9.02
C PRO A 124 -3.23 4.61 -7.68
N THR A 125 -3.68 5.17 -6.55
CA THR A 125 -3.29 4.71 -5.20
C THR A 125 -3.60 3.24 -5.00
N LEU A 126 -4.80 2.82 -5.41
CA LEU A 126 -5.23 1.42 -5.30
C LEU A 126 -4.31 0.53 -6.11
N VAL A 127 -3.93 0.96 -7.32
CA VAL A 127 -3.06 0.21 -8.20
C VAL A 127 -1.65 0.05 -7.65
N LEU A 128 -1.07 1.12 -7.12
CA LEU A 128 0.26 1.09 -6.50
C LEU A 128 0.33 0.12 -5.32
N LEU A 129 -0.75 0.04 -4.53
CA LEU A 129 -0.78 -0.72 -3.29
C LEU A 129 -1.41 -2.11 -3.41
N CYS A 130 -2.14 -2.42 -4.50
CA CYS A 130 -2.87 -3.70 -4.64
C CYS A 130 -1.97 -4.94 -4.74
N ARG A 131 -0.65 -4.78 -4.86
CA ARG A 131 0.28 -5.91 -4.72
C ARG A 131 0.37 -6.41 -3.28
N PHE A 132 0.07 -5.55 -2.30
CA PHE A 132 0.23 -5.86 -0.87
C PHE A 132 -1.03 -6.35 -0.16
N VAL A 133 -2.06 -6.72 -0.92
CA VAL A 133 -3.36 -7.15 -0.38
C VAL A 133 -3.54 -8.65 -0.57
N SER A 134 -4.28 -9.24 0.36
CA SER A 134 -4.78 -10.62 0.25
C SER A 134 -6.30 -10.62 0.32
N VAL A 135 -6.92 -11.48 -0.49
CA VAL A 135 -8.37 -11.68 -0.61
C VAL A 135 -8.74 -13.00 0.05
N HIS A 136 -9.73 -12.98 0.94
CA HIS A 136 -10.12 -14.09 1.81
C HIS A 136 -11.60 -14.43 1.68
N ASP A 137 -12.04 -15.50 2.37
CA ASP A 137 -13.40 -16.05 2.24
C ASP A 137 -14.49 -15.08 2.73
N ASP A 138 -14.15 -14.15 3.62
CA ASP A 138 -15.03 -13.12 4.17
C ASP A 138 -15.08 -11.84 3.31
N ASP A 139 -14.30 -11.76 2.23
CA ASP A 139 -14.30 -10.61 1.32
C ASP A 139 -15.35 -10.78 0.20
N ASP A 140 -16.01 -9.68 -0.21
CA ASP A 140 -16.90 -9.65 -1.38
C ASP A 140 -16.08 -9.62 -2.68
N VAL A 141 -15.71 -10.80 -3.17
CA VAL A 141 -14.83 -10.93 -4.34
C VAL A 141 -15.41 -10.34 -5.61
N GLU A 142 -16.74 -10.38 -5.79
CA GLU A 142 -17.38 -9.79 -6.97
C GLU A 142 -17.25 -8.26 -6.94
N GLN A 143 -17.46 -7.64 -5.77
CA GLN A 143 -17.25 -6.21 -5.58
C GLN A 143 -15.78 -5.83 -5.80
N ILE A 144 -14.84 -6.57 -5.21
CA ILE A 144 -13.40 -6.36 -5.36
C ILE A 144 -13.01 -6.41 -6.84
N ALA A 145 -13.44 -7.47 -7.53
CA ALA A 145 -13.15 -7.68 -8.94
C ALA A 145 -13.71 -6.53 -9.80
N SER A 146 -14.96 -6.11 -9.55
CA SER A 146 -15.57 -4.98 -10.23
C SER A 146 -14.79 -3.67 -9.98
N THR A 147 -14.36 -3.41 -8.74
CA THR A 147 -13.58 -2.21 -8.40
C THR A 147 -12.23 -2.20 -9.11
N MET A 148 -11.48 -3.31 -9.04
CA MET A 148 -10.18 -3.41 -9.72
C MET A 148 -10.31 -3.33 -11.24
N HIS A 149 -11.37 -3.91 -11.83
CA HIS A 149 -11.63 -3.80 -13.26
C HIS A 149 -11.82 -2.34 -13.68
N LYS A 150 -12.66 -1.60 -12.96
CA LYS A 150 -12.91 -0.18 -13.22
C LYS A 150 -11.63 0.65 -13.15
N VAL A 151 -10.77 0.38 -12.18
CA VAL A 151 -9.50 1.10 -12.05
C VAL A 151 -8.55 0.77 -13.19
N PHE A 152 -8.38 -0.51 -13.54
CA PHE A 152 -7.53 -0.88 -14.66
C PHE A 152 -8.01 -0.26 -15.96
N GLU A 153 -9.31 -0.29 -16.25
CA GLU A 153 -9.85 0.35 -17.46
C GLU A 153 -9.73 1.88 -17.42
N SER A 154 -9.83 2.52 -16.24
CA SER A 154 -9.65 3.97 -16.11
C SER A 154 -8.22 4.44 -16.42
N LEU A 155 -7.23 3.57 -16.20
CA LEU A 155 -5.81 3.83 -16.49
C LEU A 155 -5.40 3.36 -17.88
N ARG A 156 -6.29 2.66 -18.59
CA ARG A 156 -6.01 2.15 -19.94
C ARG A 156 -6.06 3.30 -20.95
N PRO A 157 -4.98 3.54 -21.71
CA PRO A 157 -5.00 4.60 -22.71
C PRO A 157 -6.03 4.31 -23.81
N ALA A 158 -6.67 5.37 -24.29
CA ALA A 158 -7.64 5.28 -25.38
C ALA A 158 -7.01 4.63 -26.62
N GLY A 159 -7.69 3.62 -27.18
CA GLY A 159 -7.22 2.89 -28.36
C GLY A 159 -6.11 1.86 -28.09
N TRP A 160 -5.75 1.58 -26.83
CA TRP A 160 -4.77 0.55 -26.51
C TRP A 160 -5.27 -0.87 -26.80
N ALA A 161 -4.74 -1.49 -27.85
CA ALA A 161 -5.15 -2.81 -28.33
C ALA A 161 -4.24 -3.98 -27.90
N ARG A 162 -3.10 -3.69 -27.27
CA ARG A 162 -2.21 -4.75 -26.72
C ARG A 162 -2.75 -5.24 -25.37
N TYR A 163 -2.11 -6.26 -24.83
CA TYR A 163 -2.40 -6.75 -23.49
C TYR A 163 -2.44 -5.60 -22.46
N TRP A 164 -3.34 -5.70 -21.50
CA TRP A 164 -3.52 -4.78 -20.40
C TRP A 164 -3.72 -5.58 -19.10
N PRO A 165 -3.13 -5.18 -17.96
CA PRO A 165 -3.39 -5.84 -16.68
C PRO A 165 -4.89 -6.00 -16.45
N ASN A 166 -5.30 -7.20 -16.09
CA ASN A 166 -6.69 -7.50 -15.81
C ASN A 166 -6.84 -8.10 -14.41
N VAL A 167 -8.09 -8.13 -13.96
CA VAL A 167 -8.46 -8.56 -12.62
C VAL A 167 -8.16 -10.04 -12.39
N THR A 168 -8.31 -10.89 -13.40
CA THR A 168 -8.04 -12.32 -13.28
C THR A 168 -6.56 -12.57 -12.96
N ASP A 169 -5.66 -11.92 -13.70
CA ASP A 169 -4.22 -12.05 -13.50
C ASP A 169 -3.80 -11.47 -12.14
N TRP A 170 -4.35 -10.33 -11.77
CA TRP A 170 -4.11 -9.74 -10.45
C TRP A 170 -4.59 -10.68 -9.34
N LEU A 171 -5.84 -11.12 -9.37
CA LEU A 171 -6.47 -11.90 -8.30
C LEU A 171 -5.81 -13.27 -8.13
N SER A 172 -5.34 -13.91 -9.20
CA SER A 172 -4.70 -15.24 -9.15
C SER A 172 -3.54 -15.33 -8.14
N ARG A 173 -2.83 -14.23 -7.89
CA ARG A 173 -1.69 -14.17 -6.93
C ARG A 173 -2.09 -13.72 -5.53
N ARG A 174 -3.33 -13.26 -5.32
CA ARG A 174 -3.83 -12.67 -4.07
C ARG A 174 -5.03 -13.38 -3.47
N ASP A 175 -5.58 -14.38 -4.18
CA ASP A 175 -6.75 -15.14 -3.75
C ASP A 175 -6.35 -16.25 -2.76
N PHE A 176 -6.61 -16.03 -1.48
CA PHE A 176 -6.36 -16.95 -0.37
C PHE A 176 -7.63 -17.65 0.14
N ARG A 177 -8.75 -17.49 -0.56
CA ARG A 177 -9.99 -18.21 -0.27
C ARG A 177 -9.76 -19.72 -0.25
N GLY A 178 -10.27 -20.40 0.77
CA GLY A 178 -10.09 -21.83 0.94
C GLY A 178 -8.64 -22.29 1.19
N ARG A 179 -7.69 -21.37 1.41
CA ARG A 179 -6.27 -21.71 1.66
C ARG A 179 -5.91 -21.81 3.15
N GLY A 180 -6.90 -21.96 4.02
CA GLY A 180 -6.67 -22.17 5.46
C GLY A 180 -5.96 -21.01 6.15
N VAL A 181 -6.10 -19.77 5.63
CA VAL A 181 -5.63 -18.56 6.29
C VAL A 181 -6.79 -17.95 7.05
N SER A 182 -6.62 -17.77 8.35
CA SER A 182 -7.60 -17.11 9.22
C SER A 182 -7.02 -15.82 9.77
N TRP A 183 -7.88 -14.83 10.02
CA TRP A 183 -7.47 -13.58 10.64
C TRP A 183 -8.12 -13.45 12.01
N THR A 184 -7.29 -13.22 13.02
CA THR A 184 -7.71 -13.16 14.42
C THR A 184 -7.35 -11.80 15.00
N ARG A 185 -8.16 -11.33 15.96
CA ARG A 185 -7.85 -10.14 16.75
C ARG A 185 -7.36 -10.52 18.14
N ASP A 186 -6.32 -9.83 18.61
CA ASP A 186 -5.95 -9.87 20.02
C ASP A 186 -6.85 -8.93 20.86
N GLN A 187 -6.60 -8.86 22.18
CA GLN A 187 -7.37 -8.00 23.09
C GLN A 187 -7.28 -6.50 22.72
N PRO A 188 -6.10 -5.94 22.39
CA PRO A 188 -5.98 -4.59 21.84
C PRO A 188 -6.65 -4.35 20.47
N GLY A 189 -7.11 -5.39 19.78
CA GLY A 189 -7.77 -5.31 18.48
C GLY A 189 -6.83 -5.42 17.27
N ASN A 190 -5.56 -5.76 17.47
CA ASN A 190 -4.59 -6.04 16.42
C ASN A 190 -5.02 -7.24 15.60
N LEU A 191 -5.20 -7.03 14.31
CA LEU A 191 -5.63 -8.08 13.38
C LEU A 191 -4.39 -8.75 12.78
N TYR A 192 -4.21 -10.04 13.01
CA TYR A 192 -3.07 -10.83 12.52
C TYR A 192 -3.55 -12.13 11.86
N ALA A 193 -2.74 -12.64 10.94
CA ALA A 193 -3.02 -13.85 10.20
C ALA A 193 -2.45 -15.08 10.91
N VAL A 194 -3.19 -16.18 10.82
CA VAL A 194 -2.78 -17.51 11.28
C VAL A 194 -3.05 -18.47 10.13
N GLN A 195 -2.04 -19.22 9.74
CA GLN A 195 -2.15 -20.30 8.77
C GLN A 195 -1.74 -21.62 9.43
N GLU A 196 -2.44 -22.69 9.09
CA GLU A 196 -2.08 -24.04 9.53
C GLU A 196 -0.70 -24.45 8.98
N ALA A 197 0.10 -25.12 9.80
CA ALA A 197 1.54 -25.32 9.57
C ALA A 197 1.90 -26.24 8.37
N ASP A 198 0.94 -26.95 7.79
CA ASP A 198 1.14 -27.92 6.71
C ASP A 198 0.29 -27.55 5.48
N ASN A 199 0.61 -26.40 4.89
CA ASN A 199 -0.10 -25.86 3.73
C ASN A 199 0.84 -25.74 2.53
N ASP A 200 0.45 -26.33 1.40
CA ASP A 200 1.19 -26.24 0.14
C ASP A 200 1.29 -24.80 -0.42
N TYR A 201 0.51 -23.87 0.14
CA TYR A 201 0.45 -22.46 -0.26
C TYR A 201 0.75 -21.53 0.93
N PRO A 202 2.03 -21.35 1.30
CA PRO A 202 2.41 -20.50 2.41
C PRO A 202 1.91 -19.06 2.25
N PHE A 203 1.35 -18.51 3.34
CA PHE A 203 0.88 -17.14 3.42
C PHE A 203 1.99 -16.23 3.94
N TYR A 204 2.66 -15.56 3.00
CA TYR A 204 3.77 -14.68 3.32
C TYR A 204 3.29 -13.29 3.72
N SER A 205 3.19 -13.07 5.03
CA SER A 205 2.79 -11.79 5.60
C SER A 205 3.67 -11.45 6.79
N MET A 206 3.89 -10.16 7.02
CA MET A 206 4.46 -9.68 8.28
C MET A 206 3.42 -9.65 9.40
N ARG A 207 2.11 -9.74 9.09
CA ARG A 207 0.99 -9.71 10.04
C ARG A 207 0.89 -11.01 10.85
N ALA A 208 1.99 -11.42 11.47
CA ALA A 208 2.03 -12.50 12.44
C ALA A 208 1.52 -12.02 13.81
N GLN A 209 1.29 -12.96 14.72
CA GLN A 209 0.89 -12.64 16.08
C GLN A 209 1.79 -11.55 16.68
N PRO A 210 1.23 -10.49 17.30
CA PRO A 210 2.01 -9.44 17.92
C PRO A 210 3.04 -9.99 18.92
N THR A 211 4.27 -9.51 18.82
CA THR A 211 5.39 -9.81 19.73
C THR A 211 6.10 -8.51 20.14
N ASP A 212 6.97 -8.59 21.14
CA ASP A 212 7.83 -7.46 21.54
C ASP A 212 9.05 -7.27 20.61
N ASP A 213 9.13 -7.99 19.48
CA ASP A 213 10.22 -7.86 18.51
C ASP A 213 10.04 -6.58 17.67
N PRO A 214 10.99 -5.63 17.73
CA PRO A 214 10.92 -4.40 16.93
C PRO A 214 11.00 -4.66 15.41
N ALA A 215 11.49 -5.82 14.97
CA ALA A 215 11.48 -6.23 13.57
C ALA A 215 10.13 -6.82 13.12
N GLY A 216 9.21 -7.09 14.05
CA GLY A 216 7.86 -7.53 13.76
C GLY A 216 6.98 -6.42 13.19
N PHE A 217 5.72 -6.77 12.88
CA PHE A 217 4.76 -5.81 12.36
C PHE A 217 4.46 -4.68 13.38
N PRO A 218 4.54 -3.40 12.97
CA PRO A 218 4.38 -2.25 13.86
C PRO A 218 2.89 -1.98 14.19
N TYR A 219 2.31 -2.80 15.06
CA TYR A 219 0.87 -2.76 15.36
C TYR A 219 0.40 -1.44 15.98
N ASP A 220 1.20 -0.80 16.82
CA ASP A 220 0.85 0.49 17.44
C ASP A 220 0.75 1.59 16.40
N GLU A 221 1.77 1.72 15.55
CA GLU A 221 1.79 2.68 14.45
C GLU A 221 0.70 2.37 13.41
N TRP A 222 0.43 1.08 13.14
CA TRP A 222 -0.65 0.67 12.25
C TRP A 222 -2.02 1.13 12.75
N ARG A 223 -2.32 0.94 14.04
CA ARG A 223 -3.56 1.43 14.64
C ARG A 223 -3.64 2.95 14.60
N HIS A 224 -2.54 3.64 14.89
CA HIS A 224 -2.50 5.10 14.82
C HIS A 224 -2.77 5.60 13.39
N LEU A 225 -2.21 4.92 12.38
CA LEU A 225 -2.45 5.21 10.97
C LEU A 225 -3.91 5.00 10.57
N LEU A 226 -4.53 3.87 10.96
CA LEU A 226 -5.94 3.61 10.67
C LEU A 226 -6.88 4.61 11.39
N LEU A 227 -6.56 4.99 12.63
CA LEU A 227 -7.31 6.01 13.35
C LEU A 227 -7.22 7.38 12.65
N ALA A 228 -6.02 7.75 12.18
CA ALA A 228 -5.83 8.97 11.42
C ALA A 228 -6.62 8.97 10.11
N ALA A 229 -6.62 7.86 9.38
CA ALA A 229 -7.44 7.68 8.18
C ALA A 229 -8.95 7.82 8.46
N GLY A 230 -9.44 7.24 9.57
CA GLY A 230 -10.84 7.39 10.00
C GLY A 230 -11.21 8.83 10.29
N ASN A 231 -10.37 9.54 11.06
CA ASN A 231 -10.56 10.97 11.32
C ASN A 231 -10.60 11.81 10.03
N THR A 232 -9.76 11.49 9.05
CA THR A 232 -9.78 12.16 7.74
C THR A 232 -11.06 11.89 6.95
N LEU A 233 -11.66 10.71 7.11
CA LEU A 233 -12.92 10.34 6.48
C LEU A 233 -14.16 10.74 7.29
N GLY A 234 -13.98 11.21 8.53
CA GLY A 234 -15.07 11.59 9.44
C GLY A 234 -15.82 10.39 10.04
N VAL A 235 -15.13 9.25 10.24
CA VAL A 235 -15.70 8.01 10.82
C VAL A 235 -14.90 7.49 12.00
#